data_AF-A0A392P0L4-F1
#
_entry.id   AF-A0A392P0L4-F1
#
_cell.length_a   1.000
_cell.length_b   1.000
_cell.length_c   1.000
_cell.angle_alpha   90.00
_cell.angle_beta   90.00
_cell.angle_gamma   90.00
#
_symmetry.space_group_name_H-M   'P 1'
#
loop_
_entity.id
_entity.type
_entity.pdbx_description
1 polymer ?
#
loop_
_entity_poly.entity_id
_entity_poly.type
_entity_poly.pdbx_seq_one_letter_code
_entity_poly.pdbx_strand_id
1 'polypeptide(L)'
;MEVTAIFFRATTPAKESMETMKSLDEKRKNNMKVIQEKMNLNQKEMKRFNPVDAFPGDIVIFGRVLNLLRGLSATMNVTIVYMDIMRPFAESVLSGFISRGPSVNDGWVFDSPVHSDVEAKLRQLLIELGNNDKILGIQ
;
A
#
# COMPACT_ATOMS: atom_id res chain seq x y z
N MET A 1 0.19 0.12 18.88
CA MET A 1 0.97 1.29 18.40
C MET A 1 2.21 0.90 17.58
N GLU A 2 2.56 -0.39 17.40
CA GLU A 2 3.77 -0.80 16.65
C GLU A 2 3.58 -1.02 15.14
N VAL A 3 2.41 -1.46 14.69
CA VAL A 3 2.18 -1.82 13.27
C VAL A 3 2.14 -0.57 12.39
N THR A 4 1.47 0.50 12.84
CA THR A 4 1.44 1.79 12.14
C THR A 4 2.84 2.40 11.97
N ALA A 5 3.71 2.25 12.97
CA ALA A 5 5.10 2.70 12.88
C ALA A 5 5.89 1.95 11.78
N ILE A 6 5.54 0.69 11.48
CA ILE A 6 6.15 -0.08 10.39
C ILE A 6 5.60 0.37 9.03
N PHE A 7 4.28 0.52 8.93
CA PHE A 7 3.61 0.88 7.67
C PHE A 7 3.89 2.32 7.24
N PHE A 8 4.01 3.26 8.17
CA PHE A 8 4.12 4.68 7.87
C PHE A 8 5.48 5.29 8.22
N ARG A 9 6.51 4.47 8.43
CA ARG A 9 7.88 4.99 8.57
C ARG A 9 8.30 5.79 7.33
N ALA A 10 9.15 6.78 7.56
CA ALA A 10 9.83 7.51 6.51
C ALA A 10 10.66 6.58 5.61
N THR A 11 10.83 6.95 4.35
CA THR A 11 11.85 6.31 3.49
C THR A 11 13.24 6.68 4.01
N THR A 12 14.23 5.86 3.70
CA THR A 12 15.63 6.10 4.05
C THR A 12 16.45 6.26 2.79
N PRO A 13 17.42 7.20 2.76
CA PRO A 13 18.36 7.34 1.64
C PRO A 13 19.13 6.04 1.34
N ALA A 14 19.66 5.90 0.12
CA ALA A 14 20.37 4.69 -0.32
C ALA A 14 21.46 4.24 0.67
N LYS A 15 22.24 5.18 1.19
CA LYS A 15 23.35 4.92 2.12
C LYS A 15 22.91 4.29 3.44
N GLU A 16 21.73 4.67 3.92
CA GLU A 16 21.17 4.24 5.22
C GLU A 16 20.19 3.06 5.07
N SER A 17 19.78 2.75 3.84
CA SER A 17 18.79 1.72 3.54
C SER A 17 19.23 0.32 4.00
N MET A 18 20.51 -0.02 3.84
CA MET A 18 21.06 -1.32 4.21
C MET A 18 21.10 -1.52 5.74
N GLU A 19 21.49 -0.49 6.49
CA GLU A 19 21.51 -0.53 7.96
C GLU A 19 20.10 -0.60 8.53
N THR A 20 19.19 0.19 7.95
CA THR A 20 17.77 0.14 8.28
C THR A 20 17.17 -1.24 8.01
N MET A 21 17.55 -1.90 6.90
CA MET A 21 17.05 -3.23 6.58
C MET A 21 17.55 -4.29 7.57
N LYS A 22 18.80 -4.18 8.03
CA LYS A 22 19.36 -5.05 9.06
C LYS A 22 18.63 -4.90 10.40
N SER A 23 18.43 -3.67 10.87
CA SER A 23 17.77 -3.41 12.16
C SER A 23 16.31 -3.90 12.15
N LEU A 24 15.63 -3.80 11.00
CA LEU A 24 14.27 -4.33 10.84
C LEU A 24 14.22 -5.85 10.84
N ASP A 25 15.21 -6.52 10.22
CA ASP A 25 15.29 -7.97 10.23
C ASP A 25 15.57 -8.50 11.65
N GLU A 26 16.44 -7.82 12.41
CA GLU A 26 16.66 -8.11 13.82
C GLU A 26 15.40 -7.90 14.66
N LYS A 27 14.70 -6.78 14.48
CA LYS A 27 13.43 -6.51 15.17
C LYS A 27 12.38 -7.57 14.84
N ARG A 28 12.30 -8.01 13.58
CA ARG A 28 11.41 -9.09 13.14
C ARG A 28 11.75 -10.41 13.83
N LYS A 29 13.03 -10.79 13.88
CA LYS A 29 13.49 -12.01 14.57
C LYS A 29 13.15 -11.97 16.05
N ASN A 30 13.40 -10.84 16.71
CA ASN A 30 13.10 -10.67 18.14
C ASN A 30 11.59 -10.77 18.40
N ASN A 31 10.76 -10.09 17.61
CA ASN A 31 9.30 -10.18 17.74
C ASN A 31 8.78 -11.60 17.51
N MET A 32 9.37 -12.35 16.57
CA MET A 32 8.98 -13.74 16.32
C MET A 32 9.33 -14.67 17.49
N LYS A 33 10.46 -14.45 18.17
CA LYS A 33 10.79 -15.17 19.41
C LYS A 33 9.78 -14.88 20.53
N VAL A 34 9.41 -13.61 20.71
CA VAL A 34 8.40 -13.21 21.71
C VAL A 34 7.05 -13.88 21.41
N ILE A 35 6.65 -13.96 20.13
CA ILE A 35 5.41 -14.65 19.73
C ILE A 35 5.51 -16.16 20.01
N GLN A 36 6.66 -16.78 19.70
CA GLN A 36 6.90 -18.19 19.96
C GLN A 36 6.70 -18.53 21.45
N GLU A 37 7.28 -17.73 22.34
CA GLU A 37 7.18 -17.90 23.80
C GLU A 37 5.75 -17.67 24.28
N LYS A 38 5.08 -16.61 23.81
CA LYS A 38 3.70 -16.29 24.23
C LYS A 38 2.66 -17.32 23.79
N MET A 39 2.82 -17.88 22.58
CA MET A 39 1.89 -18.85 22.03
C MET A 39 2.29 -20.30 22.30
N ASN A 40 3.43 -20.52 22.99
CA ASN A 40 3.98 -21.83 23.32
C ASN A 40 4.08 -22.77 22.09
N LEU A 41 4.48 -22.21 20.94
CA LEU A 41 4.48 -22.91 19.65
C LEU A 41 5.70 -23.81 19.49
N ASN A 42 5.49 -25.01 18.97
CA ASN A 42 6.58 -25.91 18.60
C ASN A 42 7.27 -25.43 17.31
N GLN A 43 8.51 -25.89 17.09
CA GLN A 43 9.33 -25.48 15.94
C GLN A 43 8.69 -25.76 14.57
N LYS A 44 7.81 -26.77 14.47
CA LYS A 44 7.03 -27.08 13.26
C LYS A 44 5.88 -26.08 13.02
N GLU A 45 5.23 -25.63 14.09
CA GLU A 45 4.10 -24.69 14.02
C GLU A 45 4.61 -23.28 13.72
N MET A 46 5.72 -22.90 14.35
CA MET A 46 6.51 -21.71 14.02
C MET A 46 6.85 -21.57 12.53
N LYS A 47 7.24 -22.67 11.86
CA LYS A 47 7.57 -22.66 10.43
C LYS A 47 6.35 -22.45 9.53
N ARG A 48 5.14 -22.78 10.01
CA ARG A 48 3.88 -22.61 9.28
C ARG A 48 3.20 -21.28 9.60
N PHE A 49 3.60 -20.63 10.68
CA PHE A 49 3.06 -19.35 11.09
C PHE A 49 3.53 -18.25 10.13
N ASN A 50 2.62 -17.75 9.30
CA ASN A 50 2.85 -16.56 8.52
C ASN A 50 2.03 -15.39 9.12
N PRO A 51 2.68 -14.39 9.73
CA PRO A 51 1.97 -13.26 10.33
C PRO A 51 1.19 -12.42 9.32
N VAL A 52 1.47 -12.56 8.01
CA VAL A 52 0.74 -11.87 6.94
C VAL A 52 -0.67 -12.43 6.76
N ASP A 53 -0.91 -13.71 7.09
CA ASP A 53 -2.21 -14.37 6.93
C ASP A 53 -3.28 -13.77 7.87
N ALA A 54 -2.87 -13.07 8.92
CA ALA A 54 -3.76 -12.39 9.86
C ALA A 54 -4.21 -11.00 9.36
N PHE A 55 -3.68 -10.50 8.24
CA PHE A 55 -4.02 -9.19 7.70
C PHE A 55 -5.06 -9.28 6.57
N PRO A 56 -6.01 -8.33 6.47
CA PRO A 56 -6.86 -8.17 5.29
C PRO A 56 -6.04 -8.03 4.01
N GLY A 57 -6.52 -8.63 2.91
CA GLY A 57 -5.81 -8.65 1.61
C GLY A 57 -5.43 -7.26 1.10
N ASP A 58 -6.33 -6.28 1.24
CA ASP A 58 -6.08 -4.89 0.81
C ASP A 58 -4.90 -4.25 1.54
N ILE A 59 -4.76 -4.51 2.86
CA ILE A 59 -3.64 -4.02 3.65
C ILE A 59 -2.33 -4.68 3.22
N VAL A 60 -2.37 -5.96 2.84
CA VAL A 60 -1.20 -6.67 2.31
C VAL A 60 -0.75 -6.06 0.99
N ILE A 61 -1.67 -5.79 0.07
CA ILE A 61 -1.37 -5.14 -1.23
C ILE A 61 -0.80 -3.74 -0.99
N PHE A 62 -1.48 -2.94 -0.16
CA PHE A 62 -1.03 -1.60 0.21
C PHE A 62 0.39 -1.59 0.79
N GLY A 63 0.69 -2.51 1.71
CA GLY A 63 2.02 -2.66 2.29
C GLY A 63 3.10 -3.02 1.26
N ARG A 64 2.77 -3.87 0.28
CA ARG A 64 3.70 -4.21 -0.82
C ARG A 64 3.98 -3.01 -1.71
N VAL A 65 2.95 -2.27 -2.11
CA VAL A 65 3.08 -1.03 -2.91
C VAL A 65 3.96 -0.02 -2.18
N LEU A 66 3.71 0.22 -0.89
CA LEU A 66 4.54 1.10 -0.08
C LEU A 66 6.01 0.68 -0.02
N ASN A 67 6.30 -0.62 0.08
CA ASN A 67 7.69 -1.10 0.08
C ASN A 67 8.39 -0.89 -1.28
N LEU A 68 7.67 -1.04 -2.40
CA LEU A 68 8.21 -0.74 -3.73
C LEU A 68 8.52 0.75 -3.87
N LEU A 69 7.60 1.63 -3.46
CA LEU A 69 7.80 3.07 -3.48
C LEU A 69 8.97 3.51 -2.56
N ARG A 70 9.14 2.83 -1.42
CA ARG A 70 10.32 3.03 -0.55
C ARG A 70 11.62 2.63 -1.24
N GLY A 71 11.63 1.49 -1.94
CA GLY A 71 12.78 1.05 -2.73
C GLY A 71 13.16 2.07 -3.80
N LEU A 72 12.17 2.56 -4.56
CA LEU A 72 12.36 3.61 -5.55
C LEU A 72 12.91 4.90 -4.92
N SER A 73 12.35 5.33 -3.80
CA SER A 73 12.80 6.53 -3.08
C SER A 73 14.24 6.40 -2.59
N ALA A 74 14.63 5.21 -2.12
CA ALA A 74 16.02 4.92 -1.75
C ALA A 74 16.95 5.03 -2.97
N THR A 75 16.58 4.44 -4.12
CA THR A 75 17.35 4.56 -5.37
C THR A 75 17.51 6.00 -5.83
N MET A 76 16.48 6.83 -5.64
CA MET A 76 16.50 8.26 -5.98
C MET A 76 17.13 9.14 -4.89
N ASN A 77 17.55 8.57 -3.76
CA ASN A 77 18.09 9.28 -2.61
C ASN A 77 17.14 10.36 -2.04
N VAL A 78 15.84 10.04 -1.96
CA VAL A 78 14.77 10.93 -1.45
C VAL A 78 14.16 10.37 -0.17
N THR A 79 13.95 11.26 0.80
CA THR A 79 13.24 10.98 2.06
C THR A 79 11.78 11.43 1.95
N ILE A 80 10.84 10.48 2.06
CA ILE A 80 9.40 10.71 1.99
C ILE A 80 8.74 10.21 3.27
N VAL A 81 7.88 11.03 3.86
CA VAL A 81 7.04 10.66 5.01
C VAL A 81 5.63 10.35 4.52
N TYR A 82 5.36 9.07 4.21
CA TYR A 82 4.06 8.67 3.65
C TYR A 82 2.87 8.97 4.56
N MET A 83 3.08 9.03 5.89
CA MET A 83 2.03 9.45 6.82
C MET A 83 1.48 10.84 6.47
N ASP A 84 2.37 11.79 6.19
CA ASP A 84 1.97 13.17 5.92
C ASP A 84 1.30 13.32 4.56
N ILE A 85 1.68 12.47 3.60
CA ILE A 85 1.01 12.38 2.31
C ILE A 85 -0.40 11.79 2.46
N MET A 86 -0.55 10.70 3.22
CA MET A 86 -1.79 9.93 3.29
C MET A 86 -2.81 10.50 4.28
N ARG A 87 -2.33 11.18 5.34
CA ARG A 87 -3.17 11.80 6.37
C ARG A 87 -4.31 12.65 5.82
N PRO A 88 -4.11 13.64 4.91
CA PRO A 88 -5.21 14.47 4.44
C PRO A 88 -6.30 13.66 3.70
N PHE A 89 -5.92 12.60 2.98
CA PHE A 89 -6.88 11.72 2.32
C PHE A 89 -7.68 10.89 3.34
N ALA A 90 -7.00 10.35 4.36
CA ALA A 90 -7.67 9.62 5.44
C ALA A 90 -8.62 10.52 6.23
N GLU A 91 -8.20 11.75 6.58
CA GLU A 91 -9.02 12.74 7.26
C GLU A 91 -10.23 13.15 6.41
N SER A 92 -10.05 13.35 5.10
CA SER A 92 -11.14 13.60 4.16
C SER A 92 -12.19 12.49 4.21
N VAL A 93 -11.77 11.23 4.07
CA VAL A 93 -12.71 10.09 4.12
C VAL A 93 -13.42 9.99 5.47
N LEU A 94 -12.70 10.19 6.59
CA LEU A 94 -13.27 10.14 7.94
C LEU A 94 -14.26 11.27 8.23
N SER A 95 -14.05 12.46 7.63
CA SER A 95 -14.98 13.60 7.72
C SER A 95 -16.24 13.43 6.86
N GLY A 96 -16.42 12.27 6.20
CA GLY A 96 -17.52 12.02 5.28
C GLY A 96 -17.34 12.68 3.92
N PHE A 97 -16.22 13.39 3.71
CA PHE A 97 -15.84 13.95 2.42
C PHE A 97 -15.09 12.90 1.61
N ILE A 98 -15.82 12.13 0.81
CA ILE A 98 -15.21 11.28 -0.22
C ILE A 98 -14.76 12.20 -1.36
N SER A 99 -13.59 12.81 -1.20
CA SER A 99 -12.91 13.50 -2.29
C SER A 99 -12.67 12.50 -3.39
N ARG A 100 -13.30 12.67 -4.56
CA ARG A 100 -13.11 11.81 -5.74
C ARG A 100 -11.79 12.09 -6.47
N GLY A 101 -10.79 12.58 -5.73
CA GLY A 101 -9.57 13.15 -6.27
C GLY A 101 -9.81 14.52 -6.93
N PRO A 102 -8.74 15.25 -7.27
CA PRO A 102 -8.86 16.39 -8.15
C PRO A 102 -9.39 15.90 -9.52
N SER A 103 -10.37 16.62 -10.07
CA SER A 103 -10.85 16.50 -11.45
C SER A 103 -9.78 17.00 -12.44
N VAL A 104 -8.56 16.46 -12.35
CA VAL A 104 -7.44 16.85 -13.23
C VAL A 104 -7.49 16.14 -14.58
N ASN A 105 -8.44 15.22 -14.77
CA ASN A 105 -8.71 14.64 -16.07
C ASN A 105 -10.22 14.37 -16.17
N ASP A 106 -10.95 15.22 -16.89
CA ASP A 106 -12.38 14.98 -17.20
C ASP A 106 -12.59 13.70 -18.06
N GLY A 107 -11.50 13.12 -18.56
CA GLY A 107 -11.50 11.82 -19.22
C GLY A 107 -11.38 10.66 -18.23
N TRP A 108 -12.48 9.92 -18.06
CA TRP A 108 -12.51 8.62 -17.34
C TRP A 108 -11.58 7.56 -17.94
N VAL A 109 -11.20 7.73 -19.21
CA VAL A 109 -10.39 6.79 -19.99
C VAL A 109 -9.29 7.58 -20.69
N PHE A 110 -8.06 7.08 -20.62
CA PHE A 110 -6.93 7.66 -21.34
C PHE A 110 -7.10 7.50 -22.85
N ASP A 111 -6.84 8.57 -23.61
CA ASP A 111 -6.94 8.58 -25.06
C ASP A 111 -5.80 7.75 -25.67
N SER A 112 -6.10 6.50 -26.02
CA SER A 112 -5.17 5.59 -26.69
C SER A 112 -5.92 4.81 -27.77
N PRO A 113 -5.21 4.31 -28.80
CA PRO A 113 -5.82 3.49 -29.83
C PRO A 113 -6.56 2.29 -29.23
N VAL A 114 -7.72 1.97 -29.80
CA VAL A 114 -8.50 0.79 -29.42
C VAL A 114 -7.99 -0.40 -30.22
N HIS A 115 -7.61 -1.47 -29.55
CA HIS A 115 -7.02 -2.65 -30.16
C HIS A 115 -8.00 -3.82 -30.31
N SER A 116 -9.22 -3.71 -29.78
CA SER A 116 -10.27 -4.75 -29.92
C SER A 116 -11.70 -4.25 -29.68
N ASP A 117 -12.69 -4.99 -30.18
CA ASP A 117 -14.12 -4.72 -29.93
C ASP A 117 -14.49 -4.83 -28.44
N VAL A 118 -13.83 -5.72 -27.71
CA VAL A 118 -14.03 -5.88 -26.26
C VAL A 118 -13.55 -4.63 -25.54
N GLU A 119 -12.38 -4.13 -25.92
CA GLU A 119 -11.83 -2.89 -25.37
C GLU A 119 -12.74 -1.70 -25.67
N ALA A 120 -13.28 -1.60 -26.89
CA ALA A 120 -14.25 -0.55 -27.26
C ALA A 120 -15.46 -0.54 -26.30
N LYS A 121 -16.06 -1.71 -26.06
CA LYS A 121 -17.22 -1.85 -25.17
C LYS A 121 -16.88 -1.56 -23.71
N LEU A 122 -15.71 -2.00 -23.25
CA LEU A 122 -15.24 -1.74 -21.89
C LEU A 122 -15.02 -0.24 -21.66
N ARG A 123 -14.37 0.44 -22.60
CA ARG A 123 -14.17 1.90 -22.54
C ARG A 123 -15.50 2.65 -22.44
N GLN A 124 -16.49 2.26 -23.27
CA GLN A 124 -17.82 2.86 -23.22
C GLN A 124 -18.53 2.63 -21.88
N LEU A 125 -18.45 1.41 -21.33
CA LEU A 125 -19.01 1.09 -20.03
C LEU A 125 -18.36 1.90 -18.90
N LEU A 126 -17.03 2.05 -18.92
CA LEU A 126 -16.31 2.82 -17.91
C LEU A 126 -16.69 4.31 -17.95
N ILE A 127 -16.87 4.87 -19.14
CA ILE A 127 -17.37 6.25 -19.31
C ILE A 127 -18.79 6.38 -18.74
N GLU A 128 -19.69 5.43 -19.04
CA GLU A 128 -21.06 5.45 -18.53
C GLU A 128 -21.09 5.33 -17.00
N LEU A 129 -20.33 4.41 -16.42
CA LEU A 129 -20.24 4.23 -14.98
C LEU A 129 -19.61 5.44 -14.29
N GLY A 130 -18.59 6.03 -14.90
CA GLY A 130 -17.94 7.24 -14.44
C GLY A 130 -18.91 8.43 -14.41
N ASN A 131 -19.57 8.72 -15.53
CA ASN A 131 -20.55 9.81 -15.66
C ASN A 131 -21.75 9.65 -14.72
N ASN A 132 -22.10 8.41 -14.37
CA ASN A 132 -23.18 8.11 -13.44
C ASN A 132 -22.71 8.06 -11.97
N ASP A 133 -21.48 8.49 -11.67
CA ASP A 133 -20.91 8.49 -10.32
C ASP A 133 -20.85 7.11 -9.65
N LYS A 134 -20.83 6.03 -10.46
CA LYS A 134 -20.81 4.63 -9.98
C LYS A 134 -19.40 4.08 -9.78
N ILE A 135 -18.36 4.84 -10.16
CA ILE A 135 -16.96 4.49 -9.94
C ILE A 135 -16.47 5.22 -8.69
N LEU A 136 -16.25 4.47 -7.61
CA LEU A 136 -15.79 5.01 -6.32
C LEU A 136 -14.27 5.26 -6.26
N GLY A 137 -13.56 4.99 -7.36
CA GLY A 137 -12.12 5.13 -7.51
C GLY A 137 -11.55 4.06 -8.45
N ILE A 138 -10.36 4.29 -9.00
CA ILE A 138 -9.55 3.23 -9.59
C ILE A 138 -8.86 2.52 -8.44
N GLN A 139 -9.13 1.22 -8.27
CA GLN A 139 -8.43 0.35 -7.33
C GLN A 139 -7.12 -0.14 -7.94
#